data_AF-A0A376DIL8-F1
#
_entry.id   AF-A0A376DIL8-F1
#
_cell.length_a   1.000
_cell.length_b   1.000
_cell.length_c   1.000
_cell.angle_alpha   90.00
_cell.angle_beta   90.00
_cell.angle_gamma   90.00
#
_symmetry.space_group_name_H-M   'P 1'
#
loop_
_entity.id
_entity.type
_entity.pdbx_description
1 polymer ?
#
loop_
_entity_poly.entity_id
_entity_poly.type
_entity_poly.pdbx_seq_one_letter_code
_entity_poly.pdbx_strand_id
1 'polypeptide(L)'
;MIDDYTRRRFLRNATVATAAVFLPHTYAETHRSPQRANQLTPTAQSAITLTDCLALTPEEMAATSPRVQQARNYLTQQIATITDQTLQQTISTLYHQPTPLSIARMNDDERRTVWQELRAKGYTDAQENDFLPPLPPQRNDDEAFFSAPGSGYQSHHAYPGGLATHVAANVAITNGIIATYTDVYGYQVERDIALAAQLLHDLHKPYVFPWQTDHASRQEQTLAGTGEHHILSIAELIYREMPPELVVATACAHQPPSNAKNAAQIAAWLAAAAIIAGRDPLTYGLVAKHGKGLTLKNIARQEGYICHLGDHDFVLSGPAVKQTLPVIQKIARQDYRIAVEGRTFNALRNRLYAMHSAMRVHHVYLTQGEAAVRELMHATVAPV
;
A
#
# COMPACT_ATOMS: atom_id res chain seq x y z
N MET A 1 -53.93 -1.62 -12.57
CA MET A 1 -54.57 -2.04 -13.83
C MET A 1 -54.49 -0.89 -14.80
N ILE A 2 -53.82 -1.13 -15.95
CA ILE A 2 -54.07 -0.59 -17.29
C ILE A 2 -54.17 0.95 -17.39
N ASP A 3 -53.10 1.68 -17.72
CA ASP A 3 -52.38 1.82 -19.01
C ASP A 3 -52.97 2.90 -19.94
N ASP A 4 -52.02 3.66 -20.49
CA ASP A 4 -52.01 4.53 -21.66
C ASP A 4 -52.84 5.83 -21.69
N TYR A 5 -52.17 6.96 -22.01
CA TYR A 5 -52.62 7.91 -23.04
C TYR A 5 -51.52 8.91 -23.41
N THR A 6 -50.95 8.67 -24.60
CA THR A 6 -50.65 9.65 -25.67
C THR A 6 -49.43 10.57 -25.65
N ARG A 7 -48.62 10.31 -26.68
CA ARG A 7 -47.62 11.14 -27.35
C ARG A 7 -48.20 12.39 -28.04
N ARG A 8 -47.35 13.43 -28.07
CA ARG A 8 -47.18 14.53 -29.06
C ARG A 8 -48.23 15.65 -29.10
N ARG A 9 -47.79 16.84 -28.68
CA ARG A 9 -48.11 18.10 -29.40
C ARG A 9 -46.91 19.04 -29.39
N PHE A 10 -46.54 19.49 -30.58
CA PHE A 10 -45.41 20.35 -30.91
C PHE A 10 -45.93 21.80 -31.10
N LEU A 11 -45.16 22.77 -30.60
CA LEU A 11 -45.09 24.22 -30.93
C LEU A 11 -46.29 25.15 -30.63
N ARG A 12 -46.06 26.17 -29.79
CA ARG A 12 -45.74 27.56 -30.24
C ARG A 12 -45.57 28.55 -29.06
N ASN A 13 -44.52 29.35 -29.18
CA ASN A 13 -44.33 30.75 -28.76
C ASN A 13 -44.28 31.12 -27.27
N ALA A 14 -43.06 31.40 -26.78
CA ALA A 14 -42.78 32.63 -26.03
C ALA A 14 -41.28 32.96 -26.13
N THR A 15 -40.97 34.01 -26.88
CA THR A 15 -39.67 34.70 -26.84
C THR A 15 -39.61 35.55 -25.58
N VAL A 16 -38.71 35.21 -24.65
CA VAL A 16 -38.20 36.15 -23.64
C VAL A 16 -36.71 35.89 -23.45
N ALA A 17 -35.95 36.98 -23.50
CA ALA A 17 -34.51 37.05 -23.52
C ALA A 17 -33.83 36.35 -22.32
N THR A 18 -32.97 35.39 -22.61
CA THR A 18 -31.94 34.93 -21.68
C THR A 18 -30.69 35.76 -21.88
N ALA A 19 -30.41 36.63 -20.92
CA ALA A 19 -29.05 37.14 -20.72
C ALA A 19 -28.16 35.94 -20.40
N ALA A 20 -27.37 35.50 -21.39
CA ALA A 20 -26.33 34.52 -21.19
C ALA A 20 -25.26 35.15 -20.30
N VAL A 21 -25.31 34.86 -19.00
CA VAL A 21 -24.15 35.01 -18.13
C VAL A 21 -23.12 34.02 -18.65
N PHE A 22 -22.17 34.51 -19.45
CA PHE A 22 -20.95 33.80 -19.77
C PHE A 22 -20.16 33.67 -18.46
N LEU A 23 -20.41 32.60 -17.70
CA LEU A 23 -19.42 32.08 -16.79
C LEU A 23 -18.31 31.52 -17.68
N PRO A 24 -17.05 31.98 -17.55
CA PRO A 24 -15.96 31.30 -18.23
C PRO A 24 -15.90 29.89 -17.65
N HIS A 25 -16.32 28.90 -18.44
CA HIS A 25 -15.83 27.54 -18.26
C HIS A 25 -14.34 27.56 -18.55
N THR A 26 -13.56 27.89 -17.52
CA THR A 26 -12.20 27.39 -17.43
C THR A 26 -12.35 25.87 -17.36
N TYR A 27 -12.35 25.23 -18.52
CA TYR A 27 -11.95 23.84 -18.60
C TYR A 27 -10.61 23.80 -17.85
N ALA A 28 -10.61 23.18 -16.67
CA ALA A 28 -9.38 22.79 -16.04
C ALA A 28 -8.61 22.04 -17.13
N GLU A 29 -7.46 22.57 -17.53
CA GLU A 29 -6.54 21.82 -18.35
C GLU A 29 -6.44 20.45 -17.69
N THR A 30 -6.85 19.41 -18.40
CA THR A 30 -6.62 18.04 -17.96
C THR A 30 -5.14 17.99 -17.64
N HIS A 31 -4.80 17.94 -16.35
CA HIS A 31 -3.44 17.67 -15.91
C HIS A 31 -3.14 16.27 -16.43
N ARG A 32 -2.68 16.18 -17.68
CA ARG A 32 -1.98 15.01 -18.18
C ARG A 32 -0.86 14.83 -17.17
N SER A 33 -0.95 13.78 -16.38
CA SER A 33 0.18 13.33 -15.59
C SER A 33 1.39 13.33 -16.53
N PRO A 34 2.51 13.98 -16.16
CA PRO A 34 3.66 14.05 -17.03
C PRO A 34 3.97 12.64 -17.51
N GLN A 35 4.16 12.49 -18.83
CA GLN A 35 4.32 11.21 -19.52
C GLN A 35 5.37 10.34 -18.81
N ARG A 36 4.94 9.43 -17.92
CA ARG A 36 5.80 8.49 -17.19
C ARG A 36 6.59 7.56 -18.11
N ALA A 37 6.15 7.40 -19.36
CA ALA A 37 6.75 6.49 -20.33
C ALA A 37 8.12 6.95 -20.86
N ASN A 38 8.40 8.27 -20.89
CA ASN A 38 9.58 8.81 -21.58
C ASN A 38 10.82 9.03 -20.69
N GLN A 39 10.78 8.67 -19.40
CA GLN A 39 11.98 8.66 -18.55
C GLN A 39 12.62 7.27 -18.43
N LEU A 40 12.07 6.26 -19.11
CA LEU A 40 12.64 4.92 -19.20
C LEU A 40 13.63 4.84 -20.37
N THR A 41 14.73 5.57 -20.29
CA THR A 41 15.99 5.02 -20.81
C THR A 41 16.67 4.38 -19.62
N PRO A 42 16.58 3.04 -19.46
CA PRO A 42 17.47 2.37 -18.53
C PRO A 42 18.88 2.75 -18.98
N THR A 43 19.64 3.44 -18.13
CA THR A 43 21.10 3.28 -18.22
C THR A 43 21.33 1.78 -18.20
N ALA A 44 21.87 1.24 -19.29
CA ALA A 44 22.12 -0.19 -19.42
C ALA A 44 23.03 -0.61 -18.25
N GLN A 45 22.42 -1.15 -17.20
CA GLN A 45 23.16 -1.73 -16.10
C GLN A 45 23.62 -3.11 -16.57
N SER A 46 24.93 -3.33 -16.57
CA SER A 46 25.51 -4.62 -16.86
C SER A 46 25.05 -5.65 -15.82
N ALA A 47 24.87 -6.89 -16.25
CA ALA A 47 24.60 -8.00 -15.36
C ALA A 47 25.71 -8.13 -14.31
N ILE A 48 25.33 -8.40 -13.06
CA ILE A 48 26.28 -8.73 -11.98
C ILE A 48 26.48 -10.25 -11.91
N THR A 49 27.53 -10.72 -11.25
CA THR A 49 27.71 -12.16 -11.05
C THR A 49 26.72 -12.70 -10.01
N LEU A 50 26.46 -14.01 -10.01
CA LEU A 50 25.65 -14.65 -8.97
C LEU A 50 26.27 -14.46 -7.57
N THR A 51 27.60 -14.45 -7.47
CA THR A 51 28.34 -14.20 -6.22
C THR A 51 28.08 -12.79 -5.71
N ASP A 52 28.17 -11.78 -6.60
CA ASP A 52 27.91 -10.38 -6.22
C ASP A 52 26.43 -10.20 -5.84
N CYS A 53 25.52 -10.84 -6.57
CA CYS A 53 24.09 -10.84 -6.24
C CYS A 53 23.81 -11.39 -4.83
N LEU A 54 24.53 -12.43 -4.41
CA LEU A 54 24.40 -13.03 -3.08
C LEU A 54 25.02 -12.17 -1.96
N ALA A 55 25.95 -11.28 -2.31
CA ALA A 55 26.58 -10.36 -1.37
C ALA A 55 25.73 -9.12 -1.09
N LEU A 56 24.83 -8.73 -2.01
CA LEU A 56 23.95 -7.58 -1.82
C LEU A 56 22.97 -7.79 -0.65
N THR A 57 22.92 -6.82 0.24
CA THR A 57 21.83 -6.63 1.19
C THR A 57 20.52 -6.26 0.46
N PRO A 58 19.35 -6.51 1.06
CA PRO A 58 18.07 -6.01 0.53
C PRO A 58 18.06 -4.49 0.28
N GLU A 59 18.66 -3.72 1.17
CA GLU A 59 18.84 -2.27 1.05
C GLU A 59 19.65 -1.92 -0.19
N GLU A 60 20.79 -2.58 -0.43
CA GLU A 60 21.60 -2.34 -1.63
C GLU A 60 20.88 -2.79 -2.91
N MET A 61 20.11 -3.89 -2.86
CA MET A 61 19.28 -4.32 -3.99
C MET A 61 18.24 -3.25 -4.37
N ALA A 62 17.59 -2.66 -3.37
CA ALA A 62 16.62 -1.58 -3.55
C ALA A 62 17.29 -0.29 -4.03
N ALA A 63 18.36 0.15 -3.37
CA ALA A 63 19.06 1.39 -3.68
C ALA A 63 19.68 1.42 -5.08
N THR A 64 20.13 0.25 -5.58
CA THR A 64 20.70 0.13 -6.93
C THR A 64 19.66 -0.13 -8.02
N SER A 65 18.37 -0.27 -7.67
CA SER A 65 17.29 -0.45 -8.64
C SER A 65 16.76 0.89 -9.15
N PRO A 66 16.87 1.18 -10.46
CA PRO A 66 16.29 2.39 -11.05
C PRO A 66 14.78 2.50 -10.83
N ARG A 67 14.07 1.36 -10.79
CA ARG A 67 12.63 1.31 -10.59
C ARG A 67 12.24 1.67 -9.16
N VAL A 68 12.96 1.15 -8.18
CA VAL A 68 12.72 1.49 -6.76
C VAL A 68 13.03 2.96 -6.53
N GLN A 69 14.11 3.49 -7.12
CA GLN A 69 14.43 4.90 -7.03
C GLN A 69 13.39 5.80 -7.71
N GLN A 70 12.82 5.37 -8.84
CA GLN A 70 11.70 6.06 -9.46
C GLN A 70 10.46 6.08 -8.55
N ALA A 71 10.14 4.95 -7.91
CA ALA A 71 9.04 4.87 -6.95
C ALA A 71 9.29 5.78 -5.74
N ARG A 72 10.50 5.78 -5.18
CA ARG A 72 10.94 6.70 -4.13
C ARG A 72 10.69 8.15 -4.51
N ASN A 73 11.25 8.58 -5.64
CA ASN A 73 11.13 9.96 -6.13
C ASN A 73 9.67 10.35 -6.35
N TYR A 74 8.88 9.45 -6.94
CA TYR A 74 7.44 9.69 -7.13
C TYR A 74 6.73 9.87 -5.79
N LEU A 75 6.94 8.98 -4.82
CA LEU A 75 6.29 9.07 -3.51
C LEU A 75 6.70 10.35 -2.77
N THR A 76 7.97 10.72 -2.76
CA THR A 76 8.44 12.00 -2.21
C THR A 76 7.76 13.19 -2.87
N GLN A 77 7.60 13.18 -4.20
CA GLN A 77 6.86 14.22 -4.92
C GLN A 77 5.38 14.25 -4.53
N GLN A 78 4.73 13.08 -4.38
CA GLN A 78 3.33 13.01 -3.98
C GLN A 78 3.10 13.52 -2.56
N ILE A 79 3.99 13.18 -1.62
CA ILE A 79 3.96 13.72 -0.25
C ILE A 79 4.03 15.25 -0.30
N ALA A 80 4.93 15.82 -1.10
CA ALA A 80 5.06 17.27 -1.26
C ALA A 80 3.81 17.97 -1.83
N THR A 81 2.87 17.23 -2.43
CA THR A 81 1.58 17.79 -2.90
C THR A 81 0.48 17.85 -1.84
N ILE A 82 0.74 17.35 -0.63
CA ILE A 82 -0.18 17.51 0.52
C ILE A 82 -0.10 18.98 0.97
N THR A 83 -1.26 19.62 1.06
CA THR A 83 -1.42 21.05 1.34
C THR A 83 -1.37 21.36 2.83
N ASP A 84 -1.86 20.46 3.68
CA ASP A 84 -1.66 20.55 5.13
C ASP A 84 -0.18 20.29 5.46
N GLN A 85 0.52 21.35 5.90
CA GLN A 85 1.97 21.31 6.15
C GLN A 85 2.34 20.38 7.30
N THR A 86 1.51 20.29 8.35
CA THR A 86 1.78 19.43 9.51
C THR A 86 1.65 17.96 9.11
N LEU A 87 0.59 17.63 8.37
CA LEU A 87 0.38 16.31 7.83
C LEU A 87 1.49 15.91 6.85
N GLN A 88 1.83 16.80 5.91
CA GLN A 88 2.92 16.60 4.96
C GLN A 88 4.24 16.29 5.68
N GLN A 89 4.64 17.12 6.66
CA GLN A 89 5.87 16.94 7.42
C GLN A 89 5.86 15.60 8.16
N THR A 90 4.74 15.24 8.76
CA THR A 90 4.65 13.99 9.52
C THR A 90 4.76 12.76 8.61
N ILE A 91 4.12 12.78 7.43
CA ILE A 91 4.25 11.71 6.45
C ILE A 91 5.68 11.63 5.93
N SER A 92 6.32 12.76 5.65
CA SER A 92 7.73 12.82 5.26
C SER A 92 8.60 12.15 6.33
N THR A 93 8.43 12.51 7.60
CA THR A 93 9.15 11.89 8.73
C THR A 93 8.89 10.39 8.80
N LEU A 94 7.65 9.93 8.59
CA LEU A 94 7.31 8.51 8.62
C LEU A 94 7.98 7.70 7.50
N TYR A 95 8.20 8.30 6.33
CA TYR A 95 8.93 7.67 5.22
C TYR A 95 10.43 7.58 5.48
N HIS A 96 11.00 8.61 6.11
CA HIS A 96 12.41 8.62 6.53
C HIS A 96 12.64 7.71 7.75
N GLN A 97 11.70 7.68 8.70
CA GLN A 97 11.84 6.99 9.98
C GLN A 97 10.55 6.21 10.30
N PRO A 98 10.30 5.06 9.64
CA PRO A 98 9.08 4.26 9.80
C PRO A 98 9.07 3.45 11.12
N THR A 99 9.72 3.96 12.16
CA THR A 99 9.76 3.33 13.48
C THR A 99 8.39 3.41 14.13
N PRO A 100 7.80 2.26 14.56
CA PRO A 100 6.51 2.23 15.23
C PRO A 100 6.65 2.82 16.63
N LEU A 101 6.51 4.14 16.79
CA LEU A 101 6.66 4.80 18.08
C LEU A 101 5.62 4.32 19.10
N SER A 102 4.42 3.95 18.64
CA SER A 102 3.38 3.35 19.50
C SER A 102 3.84 2.06 20.17
N ILE A 103 4.81 1.36 19.57
CA ILE A 103 5.38 0.10 20.09
C ILE A 103 6.72 0.35 20.76
N ALA A 104 7.60 1.12 20.13
CA ALA A 104 8.96 1.38 20.61
C ALA A 104 9.02 2.13 21.94
N ARG A 105 7.95 2.85 22.30
CA ARG A 105 7.85 3.59 23.57
C ARG A 105 6.98 2.90 24.61
N MET A 106 6.40 1.76 24.27
CA MET A 106 5.56 0.96 25.18
C MET A 106 6.46 0.27 26.21
N ASN A 107 6.25 0.55 27.51
CA ASN A 107 6.96 -0.15 28.57
C ASN A 107 6.36 -1.54 28.86
N ASP A 108 7.02 -2.34 29.70
CA ASP A 108 6.59 -3.73 29.97
C ASP A 108 5.19 -3.84 30.60
N ASP A 109 4.81 -2.92 31.48
CA ASP A 109 3.49 -2.92 32.14
C ASP A 109 2.37 -2.48 31.16
N GLU A 110 2.65 -1.47 30.33
CA GLU A 110 1.77 -1.07 29.22
C GLU A 110 1.60 -2.21 28.23
N ARG A 111 2.70 -2.86 27.84
CA ARG A 111 2.70 -4.01 26.95
C ARG A 111 1.84 -5.14 27.48
N ARG A 112 1.99 -5.49 28.75
CA ARG A 112 1.16 -6.50 29.42
C ARG A 112 -0.31 -6.10 29.42
N THR A 113 -0.62 -4.84 29.70
CA THR A 113 -2.00 -4.32 29.73
C THR A 113 -2.65 -4.40 28.35
N VAL A 114 -1.93 -3.94 27.31
CA VAL A 114 -2.38 -4.02 25.91
C VAL A 114 -2.63 -5.47 25.52
N TRP A 115 -1.70 -6.39 25.82
CA TRP A 115 -1.89 -7.81 25.55
C TRP A 115 -3.13 -8.38 26.22
N GLN A 116 -3.32 -8.11 27.52
CA GLN A 116 -4.48 -8.58 28.28
C GLN A 116 -5.79 -8.08 27.67
N GLU A 117 -5.86 -6.81 27.27
CA GLU A 117 -7.07 -6.24 26.68
C GLU A 117 -7.35 -6.78 25.28
N LEU A 118 -6.33 -6.89 24.42
CA LEU A 118 -6.46 -7.49 23.09
C LEU A 118 -6.93 -8.95 23.21
N ARG A 119 -6.37 -9.72 24.15
CA ARG A 119 -6.76 -11.11 24.39
C ARG A 119 -8.19 -11.21 24.92
N ALA A 120 -8.57 -10.38 25.89
CA ALA A 120 -9.92 -10.37 26.46
C ALA A 120 -11.00 -10.04 25.41
N LYS A 121 -10.67 -9.25 24.38
CA LYS A 121 -11.55 -8.92 23.26
C LYS A 121 -11.46 -9.90 22.08
N GLY A 122 -10.62 -10.94 22.17
CA GLY A 122 -10.41 -11.91 21.10
C GLY A 122 -9.71 -11.35 19.87
N TYR A 123 -8.93 -10.28 20.02
CA TYR A 123 -8.13 -9.72 18.92
C TYR A 123 -6.80 -10.46 18.71
N THR A 124 -6.35 -11.23 19.70
CA THR A 124 -5.16 -12.08 19.58
C THR A 124 -5.28 -13.32 20.46
N ASP A 125 -4.79 -14.45 19.94
CA ASP A 125 -4.59 -15.69 20.70
C ASP A 125 -3.11 -15.91 21.06
N ALA A 126 -2.22 -15.00 20.66
CA ALA A 126 -0.80 -15.08 20.93
C ALA A 126 -0.48 -14.90 22.42
N GLN A 127 0.67 -15.43 22.84
CA GLN A 127 1.19 -15.23 24.20
C GLN A 127 1.72 -13.79 24.38
N GLU A 128 1.88 -13.36 25.64
CA GLU A 128 2.33 -12.00 26.00
C GLU A 128 3.64 -11.59 25.32
N ASN A 129 4.54 -12.54 25.11
CA ASN A 129 5.83 -12.25 24.47
C ASN A 129 5.73 -12.14 22.94
N ASP A 130 4.69 -12.69 22.33
CA ASP A 130 4.65 -12.93 20.87
C ASP A 130 3.58 -12.11 20.13
N PHE A 131 2.66 -11.44 20.84
CA PHE A 131 1.52 -10.75 20.20
C PHE A 131 1.88 -9.51 19.37
N LEU A 132 3.11 -9.00 19.51
CA LEU A 132 3.68 -7.96 18.65
C LEU A 132 5.03 -8.44 18.14
N PRO A 133 5.41 -8.09 16.89
CA PRO A 133 6.70 -8.47 16.36
C PRO A 133 7.85 -7.85 17.16
N PRO A 134 9.02 -8.49 17.24
CA PRO A 134 10.19 -7.87 17.87
C PRO A 134 10.59 -6.62 17.09
N LEU A 135 10.98 -5.55 17.79
CA LEU A 135 11.57 -4.38 17.14
C LEU A 135 12.88 -4.80 16.45
N PRO A 136 13.13 -4.36 15.21
CA PRO A 136 14.38 -4.65 14.53
C PRO A 136 15.56 -4.03 15.30
N PRO A 137 16.67 -4.76 15.48
CA PRO A 137 17.80 -4.32 16.32
C PRO A 137 18.53 -3.09 15.78
N GLN A 138 18.50 -2.88 14.46
CA GLN A 138 18.98 -1.68 13.79
C GLN A 138 18.10 -1.42 12.57
N ARG A 139 17.68 -0.18 12.36
CA ARG A 139 16.98 0.25 11.15
C ARG A 139 17.89 1.20 10.39
N ASN A 140 17.97 1.02 9.08
CA ASN A 140 18.54 2.03 8.23
C ASN A 140 17.44 3.04 7.94
N ASP A 141 17.42 4.13 8.71
CA ASP A 141 16.58 5.28 8.40
C ASP A 141 16.82 5.71 6.94
N ASP A 142 15.83 6.32 6.32
CA ASP A 142 15.75 6.64 4.89
C ASP A 142 15.65 5.45 3.93
N GLU A 143 16.05 4.25 4.35
CA GLU A 143 16.07 3.07 3.48
C GLU A 143 15.00 2.04 3.87
N ALA A 144 14.65 1.91 5.16
CA ALA A 144 13.77 0.85 5.65
C ALA A 144 12.42 0.77 4.92
N PHE A 145 11.78 1.90 4.63
CA PHE A 145 10.52 1.90 3.87
C PHE A 145 10.73 1.45 2.43
N PHE A 146 11.82 1.89 1.81
CA PHE A 146 12.10 1.67 0.40
C PHE A 146 12.85 0.37 0.11
N SER A 147 13.34 -0.35 1.12
CA SER A 147 13.88 -1.70 1.00
C SER A 147 12.86 -2.77 1.41
N ALA A 148 11.78 -2.41 2.11
CA ALA A 148 10.78 -3.35 2.58
C ALA A 148 10.03 -4.08 1.45
N PRO A 149 9.60 -5.33 1.69
CA PRO A 149 8.69 -6.02 0.79
C PRO A 149 7.27 -5.44 0.89
N GLY A 150 6.54 -5.47 -0.22
CA GLY A 150 5.17 -4.98 -0.30
C GLY A 150 4.12 -5.97 0.21
N SER A 151 4.47 -7.21 0.51
CA SER A 151 3.60 -8.17 1.22
C SER A 151 4.42 -9.36 1.73
N GLY A 152 3.75 -10.34 2.34
CA GLY A 152 4.38 -11.58 2.80
C GLY A 152 5.14 -12.32 1.70
N TYR A 153 6.19 -13.06 2.09
CA TYR A 153 7.13 -13.65 1.13
C TYR A 153 6.42 -14.53 0.10
N GLN A 154 6.87 -14.45 -1.16
CA GLN A 154 6.25 -15.11 -2.33
C GLN A 154 4.82 -14.63 -2.71
N SER A 155 4.28 -13.61 -2.06
CA SER A 155 3.07 -12.91 -2.48
C SER A 155 3.41 -11.69 -3.39
N HIS A 156 2.45 -10.80 -3.61
CA HIS A 156 2.59 -9.61 -4.46
C HIS A 156 3.64 -8.63 -3.92
N HIS A 157 4.49 -8.09 -4.79
CA HIS A 157 5.51 -7.13 -4.38
C HIS A 157 6.46 -7.62 -3.27
N ALA A 158 6.59 -8.93 -3.04
CA ALA A 158 7.42 -9.47 -1.96
C ALA A 158 8.90 -9.58 -2.36
N TYR A 159 9.58 -8.43 -2.51
CA TYR A 159 10.99 -8.29 -2.89
C TYR A 159 11.55 -6.95 -2.37
N PRO A 160 12.88 -6.74 -2.32
CA PRO A 160 13.45 -5.47 -1.86
C PRO A 160 13.00 -4.26 -2.68
N GLY A 161 12.35 -3.31 -2.01
CA GLY A 161 11.69 -2.14 -2.62
C GLY A 161 10.34 -2.41 -3.28
N GLY A 162 9.76 -3.57 -2.97
CA GLY A 162 8.41 -3.92 -3.34
C GLY A 162 7.36 -3.03 -2.68
N LEU A 163 7.55 -2.62 -1.42
CA LEU A 163 6.64 -1.69 -0.74
C LEU A 163 6.57 -0.35 -1.47
N ALA A 164 7.73 0.23 -1.81
CA ALA A 164 7.78 1.47 -2.57
C ALA A 164 7.08 1.34 -3.93
N THR A 165 7.29 0.22 -4.63
CA THR A 165 6.63 -0.04 -5.93
C THR A 165 5.11 -0.13 -5.78
N HIS A 166 4.64 -0.86 -4.76
CA HIS A 166 3.23 -1.06 -4.45
C HIS A 166 2.54 0.26 -4.11
N VAL A 167 3.06 1.00 -3.14
CA VAL A 167 2.47 2.28 -2.71
C VAL A 167 2.53 3.30 -3.86
N ALA A 168 3.57 3.31 -4.69
CA ALA A 168 3.63 4.18 -5.86
C ALA A 168 2.55 3.86 -6.91
N ALA A 169 2.25 2.58 -7.13
CA ALA A 169 1.15 2.15 -7.98
C ALA A 169 -0.20 2.57 -7.37
N ASN A 170 -0.41 2.28 -6.10
CA ASN A 170 -1.65 2.58 -5.40
C ASN A 170 -1.94 4.08 -5.36
N VAL A 171 -0.94 4.91 -5.06
CA VAL A 171 -1.10 6.38 -5.09
C VAL A 171 -1.43 6.89 -6.50
N ALA A 172 -0.89 6.27 -7.55
CA ALA A 172 -1.24 6.63 -8.92
C ALA A 172 -2.71 6.29 -9.24
N ILE A 173 -3.18 5.11 -8.80
CA ILE A 173 -4.58 4.69 -8.93
C ILE A 173 -5.49 5.64 -8.15
N THR A 174 -5.15 5.92 -6.89
CA THR A 174 -5.88 6.85 -6.01
C THR A 174 -6.03 8.24 -6.62
N ASN A 175 -4.96 8.81 -7.18
CA ASN A 175 -5.04 10.10 -7.87
C ASN A 175 -6.00 10.06 -9.07
N GLY A 176 -6.01 8.97 -9.84
CA GLY A 176 -6.96 8.79 -10.96
C GLY A 176 -8.41 8.66 -10.48
N ILE A 177 -8.63 7.97 -9.36
CA ILE A 177 -9.96 7.87 -8.74
C ILE A 177 -10.41 9.24 -8.24
N ILE A 178 -9.55 9.98 -7.51
CA ILE A 178 -9.85 11.35 -7.04
C ILE A 178 -10.27 12.24 -8.21
N ALA A 179 -9.51 12.21 -9.33
CA ALA A 179 -9.86 12.97 -10.53
C ALA A 179 -11.23 12.58 -11.09
N THR A 180 -11.55 11.28 -11.10
CA THR A 180 -12.85 10.77 -11.56
C THR A 180 -14.02 11.39 -10.82
N TYR A 181 -13.90 11.65 -9.51
CA TYR A 181 -14.97 12.32 -8.75
C TYR A 181 -15.27 13.72 -9.26
N THR A 182 -14.25 14.47 -9.66
CA THR A 182 -14.43 15.80 -10.26
C THR A 182 -14.91 15.69 -11.70
N ASP A 183 -14.20 14.90 -12.53
CA ASP A 183 -14.38 14.87 -13.98
C ASP A 183 -15.67 14.18 -14.43
N VAL A 184 -16.12 13.17 -13.67
CA VAL A 184 -17.29 12.33 -14.01
C VAL A 184 -18.47 12.61 -13.08
N TYR A 185 -18.24 12.70 -11.77
CA TYR A 185 -19.33 12.87 -10.79
C TYR A 185 -19.63 14.32 -10.45
N GLY A 186 -18.79 15.28 -10.86
CA GLY A 186 -19.04 16.71 -10.69
C GLY A 186 -18.88 17.22 -9.26
N TYR A 187 -18.13 16.52 -8.40
CA TYR A 187 -17.83 17.00 -7.05
C TYR A 187 -16.42 16.62 -6.58
N GLN A 188 -15.90 17.39 -5.62
CA GLN A 188 -14.59 17.16 -5.04
C GLN A 188 -14.67 16.28 -3.79
N VAL A 189 -13.58 15.55 -3.55
CA VAL A 189 -13.34 14.78 -2.32
C VAL A 189 -12.23 15.46 -1.51
N GLU A 190 -12.07 15.10 -0.24
CA GLU A 190 -10.96 15.55 0.60
C GLU A 190 -9.65 14.91 0.12
N ARG A 191 -9.06 15.51 -0.91
CA ARG A 191 -7.90 14.98 -1.63
C ARG A 191 -6.77 14.59 -0.71
N ASP A 192 -6.40 15.46 0.23
CA ASP A 192 -5.26 15.24 1.12
C ASP A 192 -5.51 14.07 2.06
N ILE A 193 -6.75 13.88 2.52
CA ILE A 193 -7.13 12.71 3.32
C ILE A 193 -7.05 11.42 2.51
N ALA A 194 -7.59 11.39 1.29
CA ALA A 194 -7.50 10.21 0.41
C ALA A 194 -6.03 9.86 0.06
N LEU A 195 -5.24 10.87 -0.30
CA LEU A 195 -3.84 10.69 -0.66
C LEU A 195 -2.99 10.27 0.54
N ALA A 196 -3.15 10.92 1.69
CA ALA A 196 -2.45 10.56 2.92
C ALA A 196 -2.81 9.16 3.40
N ALA A 197 -4.10 8.77 3.34
CA ALA A 197 -4.53 7.43 3.68
C ALA A 197 -3.83 6.38 2.81
N GLN A 198 -3.76 6.62 1.50
CA GLN A 198 -3.05 5.73 0.59
C GLN A 198 -1.53 5.70 0.83
N LEU A 199 -0.92 6.82 1.18
CA LEU A 199 0.52 6.87 1.48
C LEU A 199 0.87 6.10 2.76
N LEU A 200 -0.08 5.94 3.69
CA LEU A 200 0.14 5.43 5.05
C LEU A 200 -0.48 4.05 5.33
N HIS A 201 -1.37 3.52 4.47
CA HIS A 201 -2.11 2.27 4.74
C HIS A 201 -1.24 1.07 5.11
N ASP A 202 -0.02 1.03 4.59
CA ASP A 202 0.95 -0.05 4.75
C ASP A 202 2.23 0.35 5.49
N LEU A 203 2.17 1.47 6.23
CA LEU A 203 3.32 2.09 6.89
C LEU A 203 4.24 1.11 7.62
N HIS A 204 3.67 0.08 8.26
CA HIS A 204 4.42 -0.86 9.10
C HIS A 204 4.81 -2.19 8.44
N LYS A 205 4.70 -2.32 7.11
CA LYS A 205 5.35 -3.41 6.38
C LYS A 205 6.87 -3.55 6.65
N PRO A 206 7.67 -2.48 6.79
CA PRO A 206 9.10 -2.61 7.15
C PRO A 206 9.32 -3.22 8.54
N TYR A 207 8.36 -3.07 9.45
CA TYR A 207 8.43 -3.58 10.81
C TYR A 207 7.97 -5.05 10.90
N VAL A 208 6.93 -5.44 10.18
CA VAL A 208 6.39 -6.82 10.25
C VAL A 208 7.09 -7.80 9.32
N PHE A 209 7.74 -7.29 8.26
CA PHE A 209 8.46 -8.09 7.27
C PHE A 209 9.99 -7.86 7.27
N PRO A 210 10.68 -7.88 8.43
CA PRO A 210 12.13 -7.75 8.43
C PRO A 210 12.75 -8.87 7.60
N TRP A 211 13.74 -8.49 6.78
CA TRP A 211 14.53 -9.42 5.99
C TRP A 211 15.31 -10.38 6.89
N GLN A 212 15.39 -11.64 6.48
CA GLN A 212 16.08 -12.72 7.18
C GLN A 212 17.43 -13.01 6.50
N THR A 213 18.28 -13.79 7.19
CA THR A 213 19.62 -14.15 6.70
C THR A 213 19.61 -14.97 5.39
N ASP A 214 18.49 -15.62 5.09
CA ASP A 214 18.25 -16.35 3.85
C ASP A 214 17.63 -15.49 2.73
N HIS A 215 17.57 -14.17 2.89
CA HIS A 215 16.91 -13.21 2.00
C HIS A 215 15.39 -13.40 1.83
N ALA A 216 14.74 -14.26 2.63
CA ALA A 216 13.29 -14.21 2.78
C ALA A 216 12.87 -13.09 3.73
N SER A 217 11.59 -12.70 3.74
CA SER A 217 11.04 -11.85 4.79
C SER A 217 10.39 -12.71 5.88
N ARG A 218 10.34 -12.20 7.12
CA ARG A 218 9.56 -12.82 8.20
C ARG A 218 8.13 -13.12 7.74
N GLN A 219 7.55 -14.21 8.23
CA GLN A 219 6.13 -14.47 8.07
C GLN A 219 5.31 -13.61 9.03
N GLU A 220 4.42 -12.79 8.48
CA GLU A 220 3.48 -11.97 9.24
C GLU A 220 2.48 -12.82 10.03
N GLN A 221 2.13 -12.34 11.22
CA GLN A 221 1.10 -12.91 12.07
C GLN A 221 -0.23 -12.16 11.92
N THR A 222 -1.30 -12.79 12.42
CA THR A 222 -2.64 -12.19 12.43
C THR A 222 -2.86 -11.38 13.71
N LEU A 223 -3.47 -10.21 13.57
CA LEU A 223 -3.94 -9.36 14.66
C LEU A 223 -5.32 -8.80 14.31
N ALA A 224 -6.30 -8.96 15.19
CA ALA A 224 -7.70 -8.59 14.97
C ALA A 224 -8.29 -9.14 13.65
N GLY A 225 -7.90 -10.36 13.27
CA GLY A 225 -8.41 -11.06 12.08
C GLY A 225 -7.87 -10.54 10.74
N THR A 226 -6.79 -9.76 10.75
CA THR A 226 -6.07 -9.30 9.55
C THR A 226 -4.55 -9.36 9.76
N GLY A 227 -3.74 -9.05 8.74
CA GLY A 227 -2.29 -8.96 8.88
C GLY A 227 -1.90 -7.89 9.91
N GLU A 228 -0.97 -8.20 10.80
CA GLU A 228 -0.59 -7.31 11.89
C GLU A 228 -0.10 -5.92 11.43
N HIS A 229 0.49 -5.79 10.23
CA HIS A 229 0.88 -4.48 9.69
C HIS A 229 -0.27 -3.49 9.62
N HIS A 230 -1.49 -3.96 9.33
CA HIS A 230 -2.64 -3.10 9.17
C HIS A 230 -2.99 -2.43 10.50
N ILE A 231 -3.15 -3.24 11.55
CA ILE A 231 -3.49 -2.75 12.89
C ILE A 231 -2.36 -1.88 13.45
N LEU A 232 -1.10 -2.27 13.23
CA LEU A 232 0.05 -1.51 13.71
C LEU A 232 0.21 -0.18 12.98
N SER A 233 -0.08 -0.11 11.68
CA SER A 233 -0.06 1.16 10.94
C SER A 233 -1.11 2.12 11.47
N ILE A 234 -2.33 1.63 11.72
CA ILE A 234 -3.41 2.44 12.32
C ILE A 234 -3.04 2.90 13.74
N ALA A 235 -2.46 2.01 14.55
CA ALA A 235 -2.06 2.33 15.92
C ALA A 235 -1.05 3.49 15.97
N GLU A 236 -0.12 3.55 15.02
CA GLU A 236 0.83 4.64 14.89
C GLU A 236 0.17 5.97 14.55
N LEU A 237 -0.82 5.96 13.65
CA LEU A 237 -1.57 7.16 13.30
C LEU A 237 -2.34 7.68 14.51
N ILE A 238 -2.95 6.78 15.29
CA ILE A 238 -3.65 7.13 16.53
C ILE A 238 -2.67 7.71 17.56
N TYR A 239 -1.52 7.05 17.76
CA TYR A 239 -0.48 7.48 18.69
C TYR A 239 0.05 8.88 18.36
N ARG A 240 0.19 9.19 17.06
CA ARG A 240 0.61 10.51 16.55
C ARG A 240 -0.51 11.55 16.49
N GLU A 241 -1.70 11.24 17.01
CA GLU A 241 -2.84 12.16 17.06
C GLU A 241 -3.28 12.66 15.67
N MET A 242 -3.18 11.79 14.66
CA MET A 242 -3.66 12.09 13.30
C MET A 242 -5.16 12.38 13.24
N PRO A 243 -5.63 13.18 12.26
CA PRO A 243 -7.06 13.44 12.10
C PRO A 243 -7.89 12.15 12.05
N PRO A 244 -8.99 12.03 12.83
CA PRO A 244 -9.80 10.81 12.88
C PRO A 244 -10.29 10.33 11.50
N GLU A 245 -10.62 11.26 10.60
CA GLU A 245 -11.01 10.96 9.22
C GLU A 245 -9.89 10.29 8.42
N LEU A 246 -8.63 10.67 8.63
CA LEU A 246 -7.47 10.02 8.03
C LEU A 246 -7.27 8.61 8.59
N VAL A 247 -7.39 8.46 9.92
CA VAL A 247 -7.25 7.16 10.58
C VAL A 247 -8.33 6.19 10.08
N VAL A 248 -9.58 6.64 9.98
CA VAL A 248 -10.70 5.84 9.45
C VAL A 248 -10.51 5.53 7.96
N ALA A 249 -10.09 6.50 7.14
CA ALA A 249 -9.84 6.26 5.72
C ALA A 249 -8.72 5.24 5.49
N THR A 250 -7.63 5.34 6.26
CA THR A 250 -6.51 4.37 6.24
C THR A 250 -6.99 2.96 6.64
N ALA A 251 -7.82 2.85 7.67
CA ALA A 251 -8.39 1.57 8.11
C ALA A 251 -9.33 0.92 7.07
N CYS A 252 -9.81 1.69 6.09
CA CYS A 252 -10.64 1.15 5.01
C CYS A 252 -9.83 0.47 3.89
N ALA A 253 -8.49 0.59 3.87
CA ALA A 253 -7.66 0.03 2.80
C ALA A 253 -7.97 -1.46 2.53
N HIS A 254 -8.08 -2.26 3.59
CA HIS A 254 -8.32 -3.71 3.47
C HIS A 254 -9.80 -4.10 3.51
N GLN A 255 -10.72 -3.17 3.76
CA GLN A 255 -12.16 -3.41 3.70
C GLN A 255 -12.94 -2.10 3.54
N PRO A 256 -13.85 -1.98 2.55
CA PRO A 256 -14.69 -0.81 2.41
C PRO A 256 -15.91 -0.93 3.33
N PRO A 257 -16.43 0.17 3.90
CA PRO A 257 -17.60 0.15 4.79
C PRO A 257 -18.94 -0.02 4.04
N SER A 258 -18.98 -0.90 3.02
CA SER A 258 -20.11 -1.10 2.11
C SER A 258 -21.38 -1.67 2.75
N ASN A 259 -21.29 -2.19 3.98
CA ASN A 259 -22.42 -2.71 4.74
C ASN A 259 -22.10 -2.74 6.24
N ALA A 260 -23.09 -3.04 7.07
CA ALA A 260 -22.95 -3.06 8.53
C ALA A 260 -21.90 -4.04 9.06
N LYS A 261 -21.73 -5.21 8.40
CA LYS A 261 -20.70 -6.20 8.77
C LYS A 261 -19.31 -5.64 8.52
N ASN A 262 -19.09 -5.03 7.35
CA ASN A 262 -17.82 -4.41 7.00
C ASN A 262 -17.50 -3.24 7.93
N ALA A 263 -18.47 -2.36 8.19
CA ALA A 263 -18.29 -1.25 9.11
C ALA A 263 -17.94 -1.71 10.54
N ALA A 264 -18.57 -2.79 11.03
CA ALA A 264 -18.25 -3.39 12.32
C ALA A 264 -16.83 -3.99 12.35
N GLN A 265 -16.38 -4.58 11.25
CA GLN A 265 -15.01 -5.11 11.13
C GLN A 265 -13.97 -3.99 11.18
N ILE A 266 -14.17 -2.91 10.41
CA ILE A 266 -13.26 -1.74 10.45
C ILE A 266 -13.29 -1.09 11.84
N ALA A 267 -14.45 -0.99 12.49
CA ALA A 267 -14.55 -0.50 13.86
C ALA A 267 -13.79 -1.38 14.86
N ALA A 268 -13.76 -2.71 14.66
CA ALA A 268 -12.96 -3.62 15.47
C ALA A 268 -11.45 -3.41 15.26
N TRP A 269 -11.00 -3.15 14.04
CA TRP A 269 -9.60 -2.80 13.75
C TRP A 269 -9.19 -1.48 14.40
N LEU A 270 -10.02 -0.45 14.27
CA LEU A 270 -9.81 0.85 14.93
C LEU A 270 -9.76 0.70 16.45
N ALA A 271 -10.61 -0.14 17.04
CA ALA A 271 -10.59 -0.42 18.47
C ALA A 271 -9.31 -1.17 18.90
N ALA A 272 -8.90 -2.19 18.16
CA ALA A 272 -7.65 -2.92 18.43
C ALA A 272 -6.42 -2.00 18.33
N ALA A 273 -6.36 -1.15 17.31
CA ALA A 273 -5.31 -0.17 17.13
C ALA A 273 -5.30 0.90 18.25
N ALA A 274 -6.47 1.35 18.70
CA ALA A 274 -6.58 2.33 19.78
C ALA A 274 -6.10 1.78 21.13
N ILE A 275 -6.35 0.49 21.41
CA ILE A 275 -5.80 -0.20 22.59
C ILE A 275 -4.27 -0.15 22.56
N ILE A 276 -3.65 -0.49 21.42
CA ILE A 276 -2.19 -0.44 21.26
C ILE A 276 -1.65 0.98 21.41
N ALA A 277 -2.39 1.98 20.90
CA ALA A 277 -2.00 3.38 21.00
C ALA A 277 -2.28 4.01 22.38
N GLY A 278 -2.92 3.30 23.31
CA GLY A 278 -3.31 3.81 24.62
C GLY A 278 -4.37 4.92 24.56
N ARG A 279 -5.28 4.88 23.59
CA ARG A 279 -6.33 5.90 23.39
C ARG A 279 -7.72 5.27 23.40
N ASP A 280 -8.71 6.00 23.89
CA ASP A 280 -10.11 5.59 23.78
C ASP A 280 -10.66 5.94 22.38
N PRO A 281 -11.08 4.95 21.56
CA PRO A 281 -11.52 5.20 20.20
C PRO A 281 -12.84 5.99 20.11
N LEU A 282 -13.64 6.04 21.18
CA LEU A 282 -14.89 6.81 21.23
C LEU A 282 -14.60 8.31 21.35
N THR A 283 -13.79 8.71 22.34
CA THR A 283 -13.40 10.11 22.54
C THR A 283 -12.48 10.62 21.44
N TYR A 284 -11.62 9.77 20.88
CA TYR A 284 -10.82 10.11 19.69
C TYR A 284 -11.70 10.35 18.45
N GLY A 285 -12.90 9.77 18.40
CA GLY A 285 -13.86 10.00 17.32
C GLY A 285 -13.77 9.00 16.15
N LEU A 286 -13.17 7.83 16.36
CA LEU A 286 -13.06 6.78 15.35
C LEU A 286 -14.35 5.95 15.24
N VAL A 287 -14.93 5.60 16.40
CA VAL A 287 -16.06 4.68 16.51
C VAL A 287 -17.21 5.28 17.32
N ALA A 288 -18.39 4.69 17.18
CA ALA A 288 -19.57 4.95 17.99
C ALA A 288 -20.15 3.63 18.51
N LYS A 289 -20.89 3.70 19.62
CA LYS A 289 -21.64 2.55 20.14
C LYS A 289 -22.82 2.23 19.22
N HIS A 290 -22.98 0.95 18.88
CA HIS A 290 -24.14 0.46 18.13
C HIS A 290 -24.64 -0.86 18.73
N GLY A 291 -25.77 -0.79 19.45
CA GLY A 291 -26.24 -1.90 20.28
C GLY A 291 -25.21 -2.29 21.33
N LYS A 292 -24.80 -3.56 21.35
CA LYS A 292 -23.74 -4.08 22.24
C LYS A 292 -22.32 -3.95 21.65
N GLY A 293 -22.19 -3.49 20.41
CA GLY A 293 -20.91 -3.44 19.68
C GLY A 293 -20.48 -2.01 19.29
N LEU A 294 -19.49 -1.95 18.41
CA LEU A 294 -18.96 -0.72 17.83
C LEU A 294 -19.29 -0.65 16.34
N THR A 295 -19.47 0.57 15.85
CA THR A 295 -19.53 0.92 14.42
C THR A 295 -18.68 2.16 14.17
N LEU A 296 -18.46 2.52 12.91
CA LEU A 296 -17.77 3.77 12.57
C LEU A 296 -18.59 4.97 13.03
N LYS A 297 -17.94 5.96 13.66
CA LYS A 297 -18.63 7.18 14.16
C LYS A 297 -19.29 7.96 13.03
N ASN A 298 -18.57 8.07 11.92
CA ASN A 298 -19.08 8.54 10.65
C ASN A 298 -18.92 7.40 9.66
N ILE A 299 -19.85 7.23 8.71
CA ILE A 299 -19.57 6.40 7.53
C ILE A 299 -18.28 6.96 6.96
N ALA A 300 -17.28 6.10 6.70
CA ALA A 300 -16.05 6.59 6.07
C ALA A 300 -16.49 7.38 4.84
N ARG A 301 -16.07 8.65 4.79
CA ARG A 301 -16.32 9.51 3.64
C ARG A 301 -15.72 8.84 2.39
N GLN A 302 -15.94 9.44 1.22
CA GLN A 302 -15.47 8.92 -0.07
C GLN A 302 -14.01 8.46 -0.02
N GLU A 303 -13.17 9.11 0.78
CA GLU A 303 -11.74 8.83 0.97
C GLU A 303 -11.46 7.41 1.47
N GLY A 304 -12.30 6.84 2.34
CA GLY A 304 -12.14 5.44 2.78
C GLY A 304 -12.38 4.44 1.66
N TYR A 305 -13.40 4.70 0.82
CA TYR A 305 -13.65 3.89 -0.38
C TYR A 305 -12.55 4.09 -1.42
N ILE A 306 -12.04 5.31 -1.58
CA ILE A 306 -10.94 5.62 -2.49
C ILE A 306 -9.67 4.90 -2.05
N CYS A 307 -9.33 4.91 -0.76
CA CYS A 307 -8.16 4.19 -0.24
C CYS A 307 -8.29 2.68 -0.47
N HIS A 308 -9.47 2.11 -0.26
CA HIS A 308 -9.73 0.70 -0.58
C HIS A 308 -9.53 0.39 -2.07
N LEU A 309 -10.11 1.21 -2.94
CA LEU A 309 -10.01 1.04 -4.39
C LEU A 309 -8.57 1.24 -4.91
N GLY A 310 -7.83 2.18 -4.31
CA GLY A 310 -6.44 2.47 -4.64
C GLY A 310 -5.49 1.33 -4.32
N ASP A 311 -5.77 0.55 -3.28
CA ASP A 311 -4.96 -0.59 -2.83
C ASP A 311 -5.13 -1.88 -3.67
N HIS A 312 -5.91 -1.86 -4.76
CA HIS A 312 -6.25 -3.08 -5.50
C HIS A 312 -5.22 -3.57 -6.53
N ASP A 313 -3.99 -3.08 -6.54
CA ASP A 313 -2.98 -3.58 -7.49
C ASP A 313 -2.70 -5.09 -7.32
N PHE A 314 -2.93 -5.65 -6.11
CA PHE A 314 -2.80 -7.07 -5.76
C PHE A 314 -3.65 -8.00 -6.62
N VAL A 315 -4.76 -7.49 -7.19
CA VAL A 315 -5.66 -8.27 -8.05
C VAL A 315 -4.90 -8.89 -9.23
N LEU A 316 -3.89 -8.19 -9.75
CA LEU A 316 -3.01 -8.71 -10.80
C LEU A 316 -1.62 -9.09 -10.26
N SER A 317 -1.05 -8.35 -9.31
CA SER A 317 0.32 -8.60 -8.86
C SER A 317 0.48 -9.88 -8.03
N GLY A 318 -0.60 -10.38 -7.40
CA GLY A 318 -0.62 -11.70 -6.77
C GLY A 318 -0.54 -12.84 -7.80
N PRO A 319 -1.48 -12.94 -8.75
CA PRO A 319 -1.40 -13.90 -9.86
C PRO A 319 -0.11 -13.81 -10.67
N ALA A 320 0.42 -12.61 -10.88
CA ALA A 320 1.69 -12.39 -11.59
C ALA A 320 2.82 -13.22 -10.99
N VAL A 321 3.04 -13.11 -9.67
CA VAL A 321 4.07 -13.88 -8.96
C VAL A 321 3.79 -15.38 -9.04
N LYS A 322 2.54 -15.82 -8.85
CA LYS A 322 2.17 -17.24 -8.93
C LYS A 322 2.49 -17.86 -10.29
N GLN A 323 2.30 -17.10 -11.36
CA GLN A 323 2.55 -17.56 -12.72
C GLN A 323 4.04 -17.54 -13.09
N THR A 324 4.81 -16.56 -12.61
CA THR A 324 6.23 -16.41 -12.99
C THR A 324 7.20 -17.15 -12.07
N LEU A 325 6.85 -17.39 -10.81
CA LEU A 325 7.76 -18.03 -9.86
C LEU A 325 8.21 -19.43 -10.33
N PRO A 326 7.34 -20.33 -10.83
CA PRO A 326 7.77 -21.64 -11.34
C PRO A 326 8.71 -21.52 -12.56
N VAL A 327 8.50 -20.50 -13.40
CA VAL A 327 9.34 -20.22 -14.57
C VAL A 327 10.74 -19.79 -14.14
N ILE A 328 10.82 -18.86 -13.19
CA ILE A 328 12.10 -18.39 -12.61
C ILE A 328 12.82 -19.54 -11.92
N GLN A 329 12.11 -20.38 -11.16
CA GLN A 329 12.67 -21.57 -10.51
C GLN A 329 13.24 -22.56 -11.54
N LYS A 330 12.53 -22.79 -12.66
CA LYS A 330 13.01 -23.65 -13.74
C LYS A 330 14.30 -23.11 -14.35
N ILE A 331 14.36 -21.83 -14.68
CA ILE A 331 15.55 -21.18 -15.25
C ILE A 331 16.72 -21.23 -14.25
N ALA A 332 16.46 -20.95 -12.96
CA ALA A 332 17.46 -21.03 -11.90
C ALA A 332 18.13 -22.41 -11.80
N ARG A 333 17.35 -23.51 -11.92
CA ARG A 333 17.92 -24.87 -11.94
C ARG A 333 18.77 -25.12 -13.18
N GLN A 334 18.30 -24.67 -14.34
CA GLN A 334 18.92 -24.99 -15.63
C GLN A 334 20.22 -24.20 -15.88
N ASP A 335 20.18 -22.89 -15.65
CA ASP A 335 21.22 -21.97 -16.12
C ASP A 335 22.14 -21.53 -14.99
N TYR A 336 21.62 -21.46 -13.76
CA TYR A 336 22.40 -21.08 -12.58
C TYR A 336 22.83 -22.29 -11.75
N ARG A 337 22.29 -23.49 -12.03
CA ARG A 337 22.60 -24.75 -11.33
C ARG A 337 22.43 -24.66 -9.81
N ILE A 338 21.46 -23.87 -9.35
CA ILE A 338 21.15 -23.69 -7.92
C ILE A 338 19.87 -24.42 -7.51
N ALA A 339 19.76 -24.74 -6.21
CA ALA A 339 18.49 -25.13 -5.61
C ALA A 339 17.48 -23.98 -5.71
N VAL A 340 16.18 -24.30 -5.74
CA VAL A 340 15.08 -23.31 -5.89
C VAL A 340 14.48 -22.86 -4.57
N GLU A 341 15.10 -23.25 -3.47
CA GLU A 341 14.73 -22.88 -2.11
C GLU A 341 15.98 -22.35 -1.40
N GLY A 342 15.77 -21.48 -0.43
CA GLY A 342 16.82 -20.93 0.42
C GLY A 342 17.60 -19.76 -0.20
N ARG A 343 18.70 -19.43 0.48
CA ARG A 343 19.41 -18.15 0.36
C ARG A 343 19.74 -17.73 -1.07
N THR A 344 20.35 -18.62 -1.84
CA THR A 344 20.85 -18.29 -3.19
C THR A 344 19.72 -18.02 -4.17
N PHE A 345 18.65 -18.82 -4.15
CA PHE A 345 17.49 -18.58 -5.00
C PHE A 345 16.75 -17.31 -4.59
N ASN A 346 16.57 -17.09 -3.28
CA ASN A 346 15.94 -15.89 -2.75
C ASN A 346 16.68 -14.63 -3.22
N ALA A 347 18.01 -14.59 -3.15
CA ALA A 347 18.82 -13.48 -3.64
C ALA A 347 18.60 -13.22 -5.15
N LEU A 348 18.66 -14.27 -5.99
CA LEU A 348 18.44 -14.16 -7.43
C LEU A 348 17.03 -13.64 -7.77
N ARG A 349 15.99 -14.22 -7.14
CA ARG A 349 14.59 -13.80 -7.31
C ARG A 349 14.40 -12.35 -6.88
N ASN A 350 14.90 -11.99 -5.70
CA ASN A 350 14.77 -10.66 -5.13
C ASN A 350 15.44 -9.62 -6.02
N ARG A 351 16.64 -9.91 -6.55
CA ARG A 351 17.33 -9.02 -7.46
C ARG A 351 16.56 -8.83 -8.77
N LEU A 352 16.06 -9.91 -9.38
CA LEU A 352 15.23 -9.85 -10.59
C LEU A 352 14.00 -8.95 -10.37
N TYR A 353 13.28 -9.16 -9.27
CA TYR A 353 12.07 -8.39 -8.99
C TYR A 353 12.35 -6.97 -8.51
N ALA A 354 13.44 -6.70 -7.80
CA ALA A 354 13.85 -5.33 -7.48
C ALA A 354 14.12 -4.53 -8.76
N MET A 355 14.80 -5.14 -9.74
CA MET A 355 15.13 -4.50 -11.02
C MET A 355 13.91 -4.32 -11.92
N HIS A 356 13.08 -5.34 -12.05
CA HIS A 356 12.03 -5.36 -13.06
C HIS A 356 10.62 -5.24 -12.51
N SER A 357 10.38 -5.49 -11.22
CA SER A 357 9.08 -5.83 -10.62
C SER A 357 8.50 -7.16 -11.13
N ALA A 358 7.76 -7.85 -10.26
CA ALA A 358 7.03 -9.05 -10.65
C ALA A 358 6.04 -8.79 -11.81
N MET A 359 5.46 -7.59 -11.86
CA MET A 359 4.53 -7.18 -12.93
C MET A 359 5.18 -7.11 -14.30
N ARG A 360 6.41 -6.59 -14.41
CA ARG A 360 7.14 -6.57 -15.68
C ARG A 360 7.55 -7.97 -16.11
N VAL A 361 8.05 -8.78 -15.17
CA VAL A 361 8.43 -10.17 -15.46
C VAL A 361 7.22 -10.95 -15.97
N HIS A 362 6.05 -10.75 -15.35
CA HIS A 362 4.79 -11.35 -15.77
C HIS A 362 4.34 -10.87 -17.15
N HIS A 363 4.40 -9.57 -17.41
CA HIS A 363 4.10 -9.02 -18.73
C HIS A 363 5.02 -9.60 -19.83
N VAL A 364 6.33 -9.68 -19.57
CA VAL A 364 7.30 -10.29 -20.50
C VAL A 364 6.96 -11.77 -20.72
N TYR A 365 6.67 -12.52 -19.66
CA TYR A 365 6.28 -13.92 -19.77
C TYR A 365 5.02 -14.11 -20.63
N LEU A 366 3.96 -13.33 -20.40
CA LEU A 366 2.71 -13.49 -21.14
C LEU A 366 2.80 -13.03 -22.60
N THR A 367 3.68 -12.09 -22.92
CA THR A 367 3.77 -11.52 -24.28
C THR A 367 4.88 -12.15 -25.14
N GLN A 368 5.92 -12.69 -24.52
CA GLN A 368 7.15 -13.13 -25.19
C GLN A 368 7.63 -14.52 -24.74
N GLY A 369 7.00 -15.11 -23.72
CA GLY A 369 7.27 -16.47 -23.26
C GLY A 369 8.50 -16.60 -22.34
N GLU A 370 8.83 -17.85 -22.01
CA GLU A 370 9.91 -18.21 -21.08
C GLU A 370 11.30 -17.72 -21.53
N ALA A 371 11.58 -17.74 -22.84
CA ALA A 371 12.88 -17.31 -23.37
C ALA A 371 13.19 -15.84 -23.02
N ALA A 372 12.20 -14.95 -23.13
CA ALA A 372 12.39 -13.55 -22.78
C ALA A 372 12.54 -13.34 -21.26
N VAL A 373 11.89 -14.17 -20.42
CA VAL A 373 12.13 -14.16 -18.96
C VAL A 373 13.56 -14.59 -18.64
N ARG A 374 14.09 -15.59 -19.36
CA ARG A 374 15.48 -16.06 -19.24
C ARG A 374 16.48 -14.97 -19.61
N GLU A 375 16.26 -14.27 -20.73
CA GLU A 375 17.06 -13.11 -21.12
C GLU A 375 17.05 -12.01 -20.05
N LEU A 376 15.87 -11.72 -19.46
CA LEU A 376 15.73 -10.75 -18.39
C LEU A 376 16.52 -11.15 -17.14
N MET A 377 16.50 -12.44 -16.78
CA MET A 377 17.30 -13.00 -15.69
C MET A 377 18.80 -12.85 -15.98
N HIS A 378 19.26 -13.24 -17.17
CA HIS A 378 20.68 -13.16 -17.56
C HIS A 378 21.20 -11.72 -17.62
N ALA A 379 20.37 -10.79 -18.09
CA ALA A 379 20.70 -9.37 -18.12
C ALA A 379 20.78 -8.75 -16.71
N THR A 380 20.14 -9.39 -15.71
CA THR A 380 20.15 -8.92 -14.32
C THR A 380 21.31 -9.56 -13.54
N VAL A 381 21.46 -10.87 -13.65
CA VAL A 381 22.50 -11.68 -12.97
C VAL A 381 23.03 -12.69 -13.98
N ALA A 382 24.32 -12.69 -14.24
CA ALA A 382 24.93 -13.62 -15.19
C ALA A 382 24.82 -15.08 -14.70
N PRO A 383 24.49 -16.05 -15.58
CA PRO A 383 24.50 -17.47 -15.24
C PRO A 383 25.92 -18.00 -14.99
N VAL A 384 26.04 -19.23 -14.46
CA VAL A 384 27.32 -19.85 -14.05
C VAL A 384 27.87 -20.89 -15.03
#